data_AF-A0AAD9DKW9-F1
#
_entry.id   AF-A0AAD9DKW9-F1
#
_cell.length_a   1.000
_cell.length_b   1.000
_cell.length_c   1.000
_cell.angle_alpha   90.00
_cell.angle_beta   90.00
_cell.angle_gamma   90.00
#
_symmetry.space_group_name_H-M   'P 1'
#
loop_
_entity.id
_entity.type
_entity.pdbx_description
1 polymer ?
#
loop_
_entity_poly.entity_id
_entity_poly.type
_entity_poly.pdbx_seq_one_letter_code
_entity_poly.pdbx_strand_id
1 'polypeptide(L)'
;MFKGLTSDYTKQGFKMWGNVQCCLMVVLILSVDWTVGIKDQDHDHDHSADHHQHLHHGNDAAHPHNDGEDKPCHKLSPHNADFAFSLYKKLASQPDTQGKNIFFSPLSISMALSMLALGAKGNTHSQIFSTLDYSALTSDQVNDGYEHLFRMLDHNQDALLLEIGGAAAVQKGFKPEDKFLKDIQHFYKGEAFSVDFSTPDVAVQEINKLIAKKTKDMITDMVKSLDAATVMMLINYVYFKGKWEEAFKVEETSKGDFHVDENTTVPVDMMNRNGEYEFYYDQGNFTSIIMLPYNGNASMMIILPDQGKMEELEKHISKDHLKYWKDKVHKITLDLYMPKFSVSASSCLGDTLKDMGMVDAFSDSADFSGISKGAKLAVSKVLHKAVLSVDEQGTQAAAATTVEIVKFSALLFKTEVNRPFLVFIVEKNTRSILFMGKITDPTVYSKQWAVGTRSESKALFRPEMQHHGQCGVVGYITKEEATRVLTGRFECPICNCKSRIEMQNSKRTAAALRLLPCSCTDIHTRPESFTWYKYNTNRNTWEMISNESEQYRNRVHTYN
;
A
#
# COMPACT_ATOMS: atom_id res chain seq x y z
N MET A 1 -44.00 -18.21 60.24
CA MET A 1 -44.16 -18.05 61.70
C MET A 1 -42.92 -18.61 62.39
N PHE A 2 -42.25 -17.76 63.18
CA PHE A 2 -41.25 -18.02 64.23
C PHE A 2 -39.94 -18.76 63.84
N LYS A 3 -38.82 -18.01 63.67
CA LYS A 3 -37.78 -17.60 64.68
C LYS A 3 -36.89 -18.79 65.08
N GLY A 4 -35.56 -18.78 65.07
CA GLY A 4 -34.52 -17.75 64.98
C GLY A 4 -33.29 -18.20 65.80
N LEU A 5 -32.15 -17.49 65.65
CA LEU A 5 -30.89 -17.52 66.44
C LEU A 5 -29.80 -18.51 65.95
N THR A 6 -28.75 -18.08 65.23
CA THR A 6 -27.54 -17.26 65.54
C THR A 6 -26.31 -18.07 66.02
N SER A 7 -25.17 -17.72 65.41
CA SER A 7 -23.78 -17.71 65.91
C SER A 7 -22.83 -18.89 65.69
N ASP A 8 -21.72 -18.49 65.04
CA ASP A 8 -20.32 -18.80 65.32
C ASP A 8 -19.70 -20.14 64.90
N TYR A 9 -18.80 -20.12 63.92
CA TYR A 9 -17.37 -19.75 64.04
C TYR A 9 -16.57 -20.76 64.86
N THR A 10 -15.42 -21.15 64.29
CA THR A 10 -14.37 -22.06 64.80
C THR A 10 -14.51 -23.54 64.45
N LYS A 11 -13.97 -23.91 63.27
CA LYS A 11 -13.13 -25.12 63.04
C LYS A 11 -12.84 -25.29 61.55
N GLN A 12 -11.97 -24.44 60.99
CA GLN A 12 -11.28 -24.76 59.72
C GLN A 12 -9.94 -24.03 59.55
N GLY A 13 -9.34 -23.55 60.65
CA GLY A 13 -7.93 -23.19 60.69
C GLY A 13 -7.14 -24.37 61.23
N PHE A 14 -6.44 -25.11 60.36
CA PHE A 14 -5.19 -25.86 60.63
C PHE A 14 -4.84 -26.77 59.43
N LYS A 15 -4.68 -26.21 58.21
CA LYS A 15 -4.00 -26.92 57.10
C LYS A 15 -3.69 -26.00 55.91
N MET A 16 -2.97 -24.90 56.13
CA MET A 16 -2.39 -24.13 55.02
C MET A 16 -1.28 -23.17 55.47
N TRP A 17 -0.35 -23.64 56.30
CA TRP A 17 0.87 -22.90 56.64
C TRP A 17 2.04 -23.89 56.69
N GLY A 18 2.83 -23.88 55.63
CA GLY A 18 3.94 -24.80 55.41
C GLY A 18 4.22 -24.90 53.92
N ASN A 19 4.80 -23.84 53.36
CA ASN A 19 5.57 -23.77 52.09
C ASN A 19 5.66 -22.34 51.51
N VAL A 20 5.63 -21.30 52.34
CA VAL A 20 6.06 -19.94 51.96
C VAL A 20 7.23 -19.55 52.87
N GLN A 21 8.34 -20.27 52.76
CA GLN A 21 9.55 -19.99 53.53
C GLN A 21 10.82 -20.53 52.85
N CYS A 22 11.09 -20.09 51.62
CA CYS A 22 12.38 -20.38 50.97
C CYS A 22 13.00 -19.28 50.07
N CYS A 23 12.44 -18.07 49.94
CA CYS A 23 13.06 -17.03 49.09
C CYS A 23 13.08 -15.61 49.70
N LEU A 24 13.26 -15.49 51.01
CA LEU A 24 13.42 -14.19 51.70
C LEU A 24 14.66 -14.17 52.60
N MET A 25 15.82 -14.53 52.04
CA MET A 25 17.13 -14.47 52.73
C MET A 25 18.24 -14.05 51.77
N VAL A 26 18.09 -12.89 51.11
CA VAL A 26 19.21 -12.02 50.72
C VAL A 26 18.68 -10.60 50.73
N VAL A 27 18.98 -9.84 51.78
CA VAL A 27 19.23 -8.38 51.83
C VAL A 27 19.11 -7.99 53.31
N LEU A 28 20.25 -7.97 53.98
CA LEU A 28 20.50 -7.17 55.18
C LEU A 28 21.91 -6.61 55.06
N ILE A 29 22.12 -5.43 55.67
CA ILE A 29 23.34 -4.60 55.77
C ILE A 29 23.34 -3.52 54.65
N LEU A 30 22.99 -2.24 54.87
CA LEU A 30 23.27 -1.32 55.99
C LEU A 30 22.13 -0.33 56.27
N SER A 31 21.82 -0.16 57.56
CA SER A 31 21.24 1.03 58.21
C SER A 31 22.35 2.09 58.41
N VAL A 32 22.14 3.40 58.64
CA VAL A 32 21.47 4.08 59.76
C VAL A 32 21.41 5.60 59.48
N ASP A 33 20.25 6.21 59.74
CA ASP A 33 19.86 7.55 60.26
C ASP A 33 20.62 8.85 59.88
N TRP A 34 19.87 9.93 59.64
CA TRP A 34 19.47 10.91 60.68
C TRP A 34 18.29 11.77 60.21
N THR A 35 17.36 11.95 61.14
CA THR A 35 16.12 12.73 61.09
C THR A 35 16.40 14.21 61.37
N VAL A 36 15.51 15.10 60.89
CA VAL A 36 14.81 16.17 61.64
C VAL A 36 13.86 16.87 60.66
N GLY A 37 12.57 16.89 60.99
CA GLY A 37 11.60 17.83 60.42
C GLY A 37 11.27 18.94 61.43
N ILE A 38 10.56 19.98 60.98
CA ILE A 38 9.41 20.63 61.64
C ILE A 38 8.93 21.87 60.82
N LYS A 39 7.66 21.76 60.38
CA LYS A 39 6.51 22.70 60.39
C LYS A 39 6.50 24.14 59.81
N ASP A 40 5.39 24.35 59.07
CA ASP A 40 4.36 25.41 59.10
C ASP A 40 4.77 26.89 58.98
N GLN A 41 4.24 27.62 57.98
CA GLN A 41 3.11 28.57 58.11
C GLN A 41 2.94 29.49 56.88
N ASP A 42 1.67 29.80 56.59
CA ASP A 42 1.15 30.82 55.67
C ASP A 42 1.80 32.19 55.81
N HIS A 43 1.78 33.01 54.75
CA HIS A 43 1.45 34.44 54.83
C HIS A 43 1.15 35.03 53.43
N ASP A 44 -0.12 35.36 53.21
CA ASP A 44 -0.56 36.40 52.26
C ASP A 44 -0.17 37.78 52.77
N HIS A 45 0.33 38.65 51.89
CA HIS A 45 0.24 40.10 52.06
C HIS A 45 0.05 40.83 50.72
N ASP A 46 -1.10 41.48 50.66
CA ASP A 46 -1.56 42.50 49.74
C ASP A 46 -0.72 43.79 49.87
N HIS A 47 -0.37 44.43 48.74
CA HIS A 47 -0.11 45.87 48.70
C HIS A 47 -0.54 46.52 47.38
N SER A 48 -1.24 47.63 47.57
CA SER A 48 -1.97 48.48 46.66
C SER A 48 -1.12 49.61 46.03
N ALA A 49 -1.56 50.01 44.83
CA ALA A 49 -1.60 51.36 44.22
C ALA A 49 -0.33 52.08 43.68
N ASP A 50 -0.43 52.32 42.36
CA ASP A 50 -0.32 53.58 41.63
C ASP A 50 1.01 54.13 41.04
N HIS A 51 1.03 54.01 39.71
CA HIS A 51 1.34 55.03 38.69
C HIS A 51 2.70 55.72 38.65
N HIS A 52 3.48 55.40 37.60
CA HIS A 52 3.98 56.38 36.63
C HIS A 52 4.21 55.74 35.24
N GLN A 53 3.67 56.40 34.20
CA GLN A 53 3.77 56.04 32.77
C GLN A 53 5.22 55.99 32.29
N HIS A 54 5.59 54.97 31.49
CA HIS A 54 6.48 55.14 30.33
C HIS A 54 6.25 54.06 29.26
N LEU A 55 5.78 54.53 28.09
CA LEU A 55 6.12 54.10 26.72
C LEU A 55 6.15 52.59 26.40
N HIS A 56 5.08 52.13 25.75
CA HIS A 56 5.05 50.87 25.01
C HIS A 56 5.89 50.96 23.74
N HIS A 57 6.89 50.09 23.58
CA HIS A 57 7.15 49.31 22.36
C HIS A 57 8.14 48.18 22.71
N GLY A 58 7.75 46.93 22.47
CA GLY A 58 8.64 45.78 22.60
C GLY A 58 7.86 44.47 22.60
N ASN A 59 7.97 43.74 21.49
CA ASN A 59 7.35 42.45 21.21
C ASN A 59 7.39 41.45 22.36
N ASP A 60 6.21 40.97 22.76
CA ASP A 60 5.98 39.60 23.24
C ASP A 60 4.53 39.24 22.88
N ALA A 61 4.28 38.99 21.59
CA ALA A 61 3.06 38.32 21.19
C ALA A 61 3.24 36.83 21.49
N ALA A 62 2.52 36.37 22.51
CA ALA A 62 2.36 34.98 22.86
C ALA A 62 2.14 34.12 21.61
N HIS A 63 2.93 33.05 21.47
CA HIS A 63 2.68 32.00 20.51
C HIS A 63 1.27 31.44 20.74
N PRO A 64 0.34 31.53 19.78
CA PRO A 64 -0.93 30.86 19.93
C PRO A 64 -0.68 29.37 19.70
N HIS A 65 -0.74 28.60 20.78
CA HIS A 65 -1.09 27.18 20.68
C HIS A 65 -2.50 27.11 20.10
N ASN A 66 -2.59 26.99 18.79
CA ASN A 66 -3.86 26.87 18.09
C ASN A 66 -4.22 25.37 18.00
N ASP A 67 -5.21 24.96 18.77
CA ASP A 67 -5.74 23.60 18.78
C ASP A 67 -6.37 23.26 17.41
N GLY A 68 -5.69 22.43 16.64
CA GLY A 68 -6.24 21.37 15.78
C GLY A 68 -7.17 21.66 14.57
N GLU A 69 -7.92 22.76 14.50
CA GLU A 69 -9.01 22.94 13.52
C GLU A 69 -8.69 23.82 12.30
N ASP A 70 -7.61 24.61 12.33
CA ASP A 70 -7.40 25.67 11.31
C ASP A 70 -6.37 25.38 10.22
N LYS A 71 -5.81 24.18 10.15
CA LYS A 71 -4.81 23.84 9.12
C LYS A 71 -5.47 23.69 7.74
N PRO A 72 -4.91 24.27 6.65
CA PRO A 72 -5.50 24.16 5.30
C PRO A 72 -5.80 22.72 4.86
N CYS A 73 -4.87 21.78 5.12
CA CYS A 73 -5.09 20.37 4.75
C CYS A 73 -6.23 19.70 5.55
N HIS A 74 -6.55 20.16 6.77
CA HIS A 74 -7.68 19.65 7.56
C HIS A 74 -9.03 20.13 7.02
N LYS A 75 -9.07 21.25 6.29
CA LYS A 75 -10.27 21.72 5.57
C LYS A 75 -10.48 20.90 4.28
N LEU A 76 -9.39 20.46 3.65
CA LEU A 76 -9.42 19.62 2.44
C LEU A 76 -9.72 18.13 2.72
N SER A 77 -9.17 17.57 3.81
CA SER A 77 -9.23 16.12 4.07
C SER A 77 -10.65 15.53 4.13
N PRO A 78 -11.69 16.19 4.66
CA PRO A 78 -13.05 15.64 4.68
C PRO A 78 -13.64 15.47 3.28
N HIS A 79 -13.36 16.39 2.36
CA HIS A 79 -13.83 16.30 0.97
C HIS A 79 -13.10 15.18 0.21
N ASN A 80 -11.79 15.02 0.43
CA ASN A 80 -11.05 13.87 -0.09
C ASN A 80 -11.62 12.55 0.43
N ALA A 81 -12.10 12.51 1.67
CA ALA A 81 -12.75 11.33 2.23
C ALA A 81 -14.12 11.07 1.59
N ASP A 82 -14.95 12.10 1.38
CA ASP A 82 -16.24 11.94 0.70
C ASP A 82 -16.08 11.47 -0.75
N PHE A 83 -15.10 12.03 -1.47
CA PHE A 83 -14.71 11.52 -2.78
C PHE A 83 -14.28 10.05 -2.71
N ALA A 84 -13.47 9.66 -1.72
CA ALA A 84 -13.03 8.27 -1.54
C ALA A 84 -14.22 7.31 -1.43
N PHE A 85 -15.21 7.62 -0.59
CA PHE A 85 -16.39 6.79 -0.40
C PHE A 85 -17.30 6.78 -1.64
N SER A 86 -17.45 7.92 -2.30
CA SER A 86 -18.25 8.03 -3.52
C SER A 86 -17.64 7.20 -4.65
N LEU A 87 -16.32 7.30 -4.84
CA LEU A 87 -15.58 6.50 -5.82
C LEU A 87 -15.63 5.01 -5.46
N TYR A 88 -15.43 4.67 -4.19
CA TYR A 88 -15.52 3.29 -3.72
C TYR A 88 -16.89 2.67 -4.05
N LYS A 89 -17.98 3.37 -3.72
CA LYS A 89 -19.35 2.88 -4.00
C LYS A 89 -19.57 2.68 -5.49
N LYS A 90 -19.08 3.60 -6.34
CA LYS A 90 -19.15 3.44 -7.79
C LYS A 90 -18.35 2.23 -8.27
N LEU A 91 -17.11 2.08 -7.84
CA LEU A 91 -16.28 0.92 -8.18
C LEU A 91 -16.89 -0.39 -7.69
N ALA A 92 -17.43 -0.44 -6.46
CA ALA A 92 -18.04 -1.63 -5.88
C ALA A 92 -19.36 -2.04 -6.55
N SER A 93 -20.05 -1.08 -7.18
CA SER A 93 -21.29 -1.34 -7.94
C SER A 93 -21.06 -1.87 -9.37
N GLN A 94 -19.81 -1.87 -9.86
CA GLN A 94 -19.49 -2.32 -11.21
C GLN A 94 -19.56 -3.85 -11.32
N PRO A 95 -20.12 -4.40 -12.42
CA PRO A 95 -20.12 -5.85 -12.65
C PRO A 95 -18.71 -6.45 -12.66
N ASP A 96 -17.74 -5.72 -13.21
CA ASP A 96 -16.36 -6.20 -13.38
C ASP A 96 -15.58 -6.33 -12.07
N THR A 97 -16.03 -5.70 -10.99
CA THR A 97 -15.39 -5.71 -9.67
C THR A 97 -16.11 -6.62 -8.67
N GLN A 98 -17.26 -7.19 -9.05
CA GLN A 98 -18.01 -8.10 -8.20
C GLN A 98 -17.16 -9.34 -7.85
N GLY A 99 -17.01 -9.60 -6.55
CA GLY A 99 -16.18 -10.70 -6.05
C GLY A 99 -14.66 -10.49 -6.20
N LYS A 100 -14.20 -9.31 -6.65
CA LYS A 100 -12.78 -8.99 -6.80
C LYS A 100 -12.33 -7.99 -5.74
N ASN A 101 -11.02 -8.01 -5.47
CA ASN A 101 -10.41 -6.97 -4.64
C ASN A 101 -10.54 -5.60 -5.30
N ILE A 102 -10.87 -4.60 -4.51
CA ILE A 102 -10.88 -3.18 -4.92
C ILE A 102 -9.79 -2.51 -4.11
N PHE A 103 -8.90 -1.77 -4.76
CA PHE A 103 -7.85 -1.06 -4.04
C PHE A 103 -7.42 0.18 -4.83
N PHE A 104 -7.34 1.33 -4.17
CA PHE A 104 -6.90 2.56 -4.81
C PHE A 104 -6.39 3.55 -3.76
N SER A 105 -5.84 4.66 -4.24
CA SER A 105 -5.43 5.77 -3.39
C SER A 105 -6.32 6.97 -3.69
N PRO A 106 -7.26 7.29 -2.79
CA PRO A 106 -8.14 8.43 -2.98
C PRO A 106 -7.34 9.73 -3.09
N LEU A 107 -6.37 9.94 -2.19
CA LEU A 107 -5.52 11.13 -2.18
C LEU A 107 -4.78 11.36 -3.52
N SER A 108 -4.20 10.29 -4.07
CA SER A 108 -3.50 10.31 -5.36
C SER A 108 -4.42 10.71 -6.52
N ILE A 109 -5.63 10.15 -6.57
CA ILE A 109 -6.61 10.46 -7.62
C ILE A 109 -7.14 11.89 -7.45
N SER A 110 -7.51 12.29 -6.23
CA SER A 110 -7.98 13.65 -5.93
C SER A 110 -6.94 14.69 -6.32
N MET A 111 -5.67 14.44 -6.01
CA MET A 111 -4.55 15.30 -6.39
C MET A 111 -4.44 15.44 -7.92
N ALA A 112 -4.50 14.33 -8.66
CA ALA A 112 -4.40 14.35 -10.12
C ALA A 112 -5.52 15.16 -10.78
N LEU A 113 -6.75 15.00 -10.29
CA LEU A 113 -7.91 15.74 -10.79
C LEU A 113 -7.88 17.21 -10.36
N SER A 114 -7.32 17.51 -9.19
CA SER A 114 -7.10 18.90 -8.74
C SER A 114 -6.04 19.61 -9.59
N MET A 115 -4.96 18.92 -9.95
CA MET A 115 -3.97 19.42 -10.91
C MET A 115 -4.61 19.71 -12.27
N LEU A 116 -5.50 18.83 -12.75
CA LEU A 116 -6.25 19.05 -13.98
C LEU A 116 -7.14 20.30 -13.88
N ALA A 117 -7.76 20.53 -12.72
CA ALA A 117 -8.65 21.65 -12.49
C ALA A 117 -7.95 23.02 -12.57
N LEU A 118 -6.65 23.13 -12.26
CA LEU A 118 -5.86 24.36 -12.45
C LEU A 118 -5.99 24.91 -13.89
N GLY A 119 -6.03 24.00 -14.85
CA GLY A 119 -6.12 24.27 -16.27
C GLY A 119 -7.54 24.36 -16.82
N ALA A 120 -8.53 23.93 -16.04
CA ALA A 120 -9.93 23.95 -16.43
C ALA A 120 -10.61 25.30 -16.16
N LYS A 121 -11.65 25.61 -16.93
CA LYS A 121 -12.52 26.78 -16.74
C LYS A 121 -14.00 26.39 -16.90
N GLY A 122 -14.89 27.33 -16.60
CA GLY A 122 -16.34 27.19 -16.79
C GLY A 122 -16.91 25.90 -16.19
N ASN A 123 -17.80 25.25 -16.95
CA ASN A 123 -18.46 24.01 -16.52
C ASN A 123 -17.49 22.85 -16.30
N THR A 124 -16.42 22.75 -17.11
CA THR A 124 -15.40 21.71 -16.93
C THR A 124 -14.75 21.80 -15.54
N HIS A 125 -14.38 23.00 -15.10
CA HIS A 125 -13.86 23.22 -13.75
C HIS A 125 -14.89 22.87 -12.67
N SER A 126 -16.13 23.38 -12.80
CA SER A 126 -17.20 23.13 -11.83
C SER A 126 -17.54 21.64 -11.69
N GLN A 127 -17.55 20.90 -12.79
CA GLN A 127 -17.78 19.45 -12.77
C GLN A 127 -16.64 18.71 -12.07
N ILE A 128 -15.37 19.05 -12.34
CA ILE A 128 -14.23 18.44 -11.63
C ILE A 128 -14.34 18.71 -10.11
N PHE A 129 -14.63 19.95 -9.72
CA PHE A 129 -14.79 20.31 -8.31
C PHE A 129 -15.95 19.57 -7.66
N SER A 130 -17.11 19.50 -8.32
CA SER A 130 -18.27 18.78 -7.81
C SER A 130 -18.00 17.29 -7.65
N THR A 131 -17.34 16.66 -8.62
CA THR A 131 -16.96 15.23 -8.54
C THR A 131 -15.99 14.96 -7.39
N LEU A 132 -15.10 15.89 -7.07
CA LEU A 132 -14.17 15.80 -5.94
C LEU A 132 -14.77 16.24 -4.58
N ASP A 133 -16.05 16.60 -4.55
CA ASP A 133 -16.74 17.18 -3.40
C ASP A 133 -16.20 18.57 -2.96
N TYR A 134 -15.51 19.30 -3.84
CA TYR A 134 -14.93 20.61 -3.54
C TYR A 134 -15.86 21.80 -3.77
N SER A 135 -17.14 21.58 -4.07
CA SER A 135 -18.09 22.66 -4.37
C SER A 135 -18.24 23.72 -3.27
N ALA A 136 -17.89 23.37 -2.03
CA ALA A 136 -17.90 24.28 -0.87
C ALA A 136 -16.58 25.04 -0.67
N LEU A 137 -15.54 24.73 -1.47
CA LEU A 137 -14.20 25.31 -1.37
C LEU A 137 -13.89 26.20 -2.58
N THR A 138 -13.06 27.22 -2.37
CA THR A 138 -12.44 27.96 -3.48
C THR A 138 -11.23 27.20 -4.02
N SER A 139 -10.83 27.50 -5.26
CA SER A 139 -9.61 26.92 -5.84
C SER A 139 -8.36 27.20 -5.01
N ASP A 140 -8.27 28.39 -4.40
CA ASP A 140 -7.16 28.77 -3.53
C ASP A 140 -7.16 27.92 -2.25
N GLN A 141 -8.31 27.68 -1.62
CA GLN A 141 -8.40 26.81 -0.43
C GLN A 141 -7.98 25.36 -0.74
N VAL A 142 -8.33 24.85 -1.91
CA VAL A 142 -7.91 23.51 -2.36
C VAL A 142 -6.38 23.47 -2.58
N ASN A 143 -5.85 24.46 -3.31
CA ASN A 143 -4.43 24.56 -3.63
C ASN A 143 -3.56 24.72 -2.36
N ASP A 144 -3.94 25.64 -1.47
CA ASP A 144 -3.29 25.83 -0.17
C ASP A 144 -3.38 24.57 0.69
N GLY A 145 -4.51 23.85 0.61
CA GLY A 145 -4.72 22.57 1.26
C GLY A 145 -3.70 21.51 0.82
N TYR A 146 -3.47 21.38 -0.50
CA TYR A 146 -2.48 20.45 -1.05
C TYR A 146 -1.04 20.90 -0.76
N GLU A 147 -0.72 22.19 -0.90
CA GLU A 147 0.61 22.70 -0.58
C GLU A 147 0.96 22.40 0.88
N HIS A 148 0.04 22.71 1.79
CA HIS A 148 0.22 22.42 3.21
C HIS A 148 0.29 20.90 3.48
N LEU A 149 -0.52 20.08 2.81
CA LEU A 149 -0.45 18.62 2.91
C LEU A 149 0.94 18.10 2.53
N PHE A 150 1.50 18.55 1.41
CA PHE A 150 2.84 18.15 0.97
C PHE A 150 3.95 18.59 1.91
N ARG A 151 3.83 19.76 2.55
CA ARG A 151 4.77 20.18 3.61
C ARG A 151 4.71 19.25 4.82
N MET A 152 3.51 18.81 5.21
CA MET A 152 3.33 17.90 6.34
C MET A 152 3.83 16.47 6.06
N LEU A 153 3.70 15.98 4.82
CA LEU A 153 4.14 14.63 4.45
C LEU A 153 5.68 14.52 4.34
N ASP A 154 6.38 15.57 3.91
CA ASP A 154 7.84 15.56 3.73
C ASP A 154 8.63 15.37 5.05
N HIS A 155 8.04 15.72 6.20
CA HIS A 155 8.73 15.72 7.49
C HIS A 155 8.88 14.33 8.16
N ASN A 156 8.44 13.23 7.53
CA ASN A 156 8.34 11.88 8.14
C ASN A 156 9.29 10.83 7.56
N GLN A 157 10.59 11.12 7.42
CA GLN A 157 11.48 10.33 6.55
C GLN A 157 12.09 9.03 7.13
N ASP A 158 12.18 8.85 8.45
CA ASP A 158 13.11 7.82 8.98
C ASP A 158 12.51 6.40 9.14
N ALA A 159 11.19 6.23 9.16
CA ALA A 159 10.56 4.89 9.33
C ALA A 159 9.36 4.59 8.42
N LEU A 160 8.81 5.61 7.75
CA LEU A 160 7.66 5.52 6.86
C LEU A 160 8.03 6.14 5.51
N LEU A 161 8.18 5.31 4.49
CA LEU A 161 8.43 5.78 3.13
C LEU A 161 7.10 5.95 2.39
N LEU A 162 6.67 7.20 2.24
CA LEU A 162 5.55 7.60 1.40
C LEU A 162 6.06 8.47 0.27
N GLU A 163 5.98 7.96 -0.96
CA GLU A 163 6.29 8.69 -2.18
C GLU A 163 4.96 8.97 -2.89
N ILE A 164 4.52 10.21 -2.86
CA ILE A 164 3.33 10.67 -3.60
C ILE A 164 3.73 11.82 -4.51
N GLY A 165 3.35 11.74 -5.78
CA GLY A 165 3.76 12.73 -6.75
C GLY A 165 2.87 12.75 -7.99
N GLY A 166 2.79 13.94 -8.59
CA GLY A 166 2.17 14.18 -9.87
C GLY A 166 3.23 14.53 -10.92
N ALA A 167 2.97 14.19 -12.18
CA ALA A 167 3.76 14.67 -13.29
C ALA A 167 2.90 14.96 -14.52
N ALA A 168 3.33 15.88 -15.36
CA ALA A 168 2.73 16.18 -16.66
C ALA A 168 3.73 15.80 -17.76
N ALA A 169 3.42 14.75 -18.51
CA ALA A 169 4.13 14.42 -19.74
C ALA A 169 3.53 15.24 -20.90
N VAL A 170 4.35 16.07 -21.54
CA VAL A 170 3.92 17.07 -22.52
C VAL A 170 4.50 16.76 -23.90
N GLN A 171 3.67 16.79 -24.95
CA GLN A 171 4.13 16.54 -26.32
C GLN A 171 5.25 17.49 -26.72
N LYS A 172 6.31 16.98 -27.34
CA LYS A 172 7.35 17.81 -27.96
C LYS A 172 6.74 18.83 -28.91
N GLY A 173 7.06 20.11 -28.70
CA GLY A 173 6.55 21.23 -29.49
C GLY A 173 5.22 21.80 -29.02
N PHE A 174 4.47 21.10 -28.16
CA PHE A 174 3.32 21.65 -27.48
C PHE A 174 3.77 22.53 -26.31
N LYS A 175 3.17 23.71 -26.17
CA LYS A 175 3.52 24.69 -25.13
C LYS A 175 2.30 24.97 -24.25
N PRO A 176 2.21 24.36 -23.07
CA PRO A 176 1.23 24.73 -22.06
C PRO A 176 1.46 26.16 -21.56
N GLU A 177 0.43 26.78 -20.99
CA GLU A 177 0.55 28.09 -20.34
C GLU A 177 1.50 28.01 -19.13
N ASP A 178 2.43 28.95 -19.04
CA ASP A 178 3.43 28.99 -17.96
C ASP A 178 2.82 28.98 -16.57
N LYS A 179 1.66 29.64 -16.39
CA LYS A 179 0.95 29.67 -15.12
C LYS A 179 0.54 28.27 -14.68
N PHE A 180 0.00 27.46 -15.58
CA PHE A 180 -0.43 26.10 -15.28
C PHE A 180 0.75 25.23 -14.80
N LEU A 181 1.89 25.30 -15.49
CA LEU A 181 3.09 24.54 -15.10
C LEU A 181 3.66 25.01 -13.76
N LYS A 182 3.69 26.32 -13.52
CA LYS A 182 4.14 26.90 -12.24
C LYS A 182 3.23 26.51 -11.08
N ASP A 183 1.91 26.54 -11.27
CA ASP A 183 0.94 26.16 -10.24
C ASP A 183 1.04 24.66 -9.90
N ILE A 184 1.23 23.79 -10.89
CA ILE A 184 1.51 22.35 -10.67
C ILE A 184 2.75 22.16 -9.80
N GLN A 185 3.83 22.86 -10.14
CA GLN A 185 5.08 22.75 -9.38
C GLN A 185 4.93 23.29 -7.96
N HIS A 186 4.24 24.41 -7.81
CA HIS A 186 4.11 25.11 -6.53
C HIS A 186 3.20 24.38 -5.55
N PHE A 187 1.96 24.09 -5.94
CA PHE A 187 0.95 23.54 -5.03
C PHE A 187 1.01 22.01 -4.89
N TYR A 188 1.46 21.33 -5.94
CA TYR A 188 1.37 19.87 -6.05
C TYR A 188 2.74 19.17 -6.09
N LYS A 189 3.83 19.93 -5.98
CA LYS A 189 5.21 19.44 -6.20
C LYS A 189 5.35 18.64 -7.49
N GLY A 190 4.53 18.97 -8.50
CA GLY A 190 4.46 18.20 -9.72
C GLY A 190 5.61 18.53 -10.66
N GLU A 191 6.04 17.54 -11.42
CA GLU A 191 7.08 17.70 -12.44
C GLU A 191 6.46 17.76 -13.84
N ALA A 192 6.95 18.61 -14.72
CA ALA A 192 6.58 18.59 -16.13
C ALA A 192 7.78 18.16 -16.98
N PHE A 193 7.57 17.22 -17.91
CA PHE A 193 8.62 16.72 -18.79
C PHE A 193 8.10 16.52 -20.21
N SER A 194 8.99 16.64 -21.19
CA SER A 194 8.63 16.53 -22.60
C SER A 194 8.79 15.09 -23.10
N VAL A 195 7.79 14.59 -23.81
CA VAL A 195 7.73 13.24 -24.40
C VAL A 195 7.31 13.36 -25.86
N ASP A 196 7.77 12.45 -26.72
CA ASP A 196 7.31 12.37 -28.11
C ASP A 196 6.22 11.31 -28.30
N PHE A 197 4.97 11.72 -28.14
CA PHE A 197 3.78 10.89 -28.36
C PHE A 197 3.56 10.52 -29.83
N SER A 198 4.24 11.16 -30.79
CA SER A 198 4.21 10.70 -32.20
C SER A 198 4.88 9.34 -32.40
N THR A 199 5.66 8.90 -31.40
CA THR A 199 6.21 7.54 -31.27
C THR A 199 5.64 6.85 -30.02
N PRO A 200 4.38 6.35 -30.04
CA PRO A 200 3.68 5.89 -28.84
C PRO A 200 4.42 4.82 -28.04
N ASP A 201 5.03 3.83 -28.69
CA ASP A 201 5.72 2.74 -27.99
C ASP A 201 6.94 3.24 -27.20
N VAL A 202 7.69 4.19 -27.77
CA VAL A 202 8.83 4.82 -27.09
C VAL A 202 8.35 5.70 -25.94
N ALA A 203 7.30 6.50 -26.17
CA ALA A 203 6.71 7.34 -25.13
C ALA A 203 6.21 6.52 -23.93
N VAL A 204 5.55 5.39 -24.19
CA VAL A 204 5.10 4.45 -23.15
C VAL A 204 6.28 3.94 -22.33
N GLN A 205 7.39 3.55 -22.97
CA GLN A 205 8.59 3.09 -22.27
C GLN A 205 9.22 4.20 -21.42
N GLU A 206 9.33 5.43 -21.92
CA GLU A 206 9.88 6.57 -21.18
C GLU A 206 9.04 6.90 -19.94
N ILE A 207 7.72 6.97 -20.10
CA ILE A 207 6.78 7.26 -19.01
C ILE A 207 6.83 6.17 -17.94
N ASN A 208 6.74 4.90 -18.34
CA ASN A 208 6.79 3.78 -17.40
C ASN A 208 8.14 3.69 -16.68
N LYS A 209 9.25 4.01 -17.36
CA LYS A 209 10.59 4.05 -16.73
C LYS A 209 10.67 5.14 -15.67
N LEU A 210 10.06 6.30 -15.90
CA LEU A 210 9.98 7.37 -14.90
C LEU A 210 9.15 6.93 -13.69
N ILE A 211 7.97 6.36 -13.93
CA ILE A 211 7.07 5.87 -12.87
C ILE A 211 7.77 4.76 -12.06
N ALA A 212 8.42 3.81 -12.72
CA ALA A 212 9.17 2.74 -12.08
C ALA A 212 10.27 3.32 -11.17
N LYS A 213 11.06 4.27 -11.66
CA LYS A 213 12.09 4.94 -10.85
C LYS A 213 11.51 5.62 -9.61
N LYS A 214 10.41 6.38 -9.76
CA LYS A 214 9.77 7.10 -8.65
C LYS A 214 9.10 6.16 -7.64
N THR A 215 8.65 4.99 -8.10
CA THR A 215 7.97 3.98 -7.27
C THR A 215 8.88 2.82 -6.84
N LYS A 216 10.21 2.95 -7.04
CA LYS A 216 11.21 1.92 -6.71
C LYS A 216 10.87 0.54 -7.32
N ASP A 217 10.49 0.56 -8.59
CA ASP A 217 10.10 -0.58 -9.42
C ASP A 217 8.82 -1.32 -8.96
N MET A 218 8.02 -0.71 -8.08
CA MET A 218 6.73 -1.29 -7.66
C MET A 218 5.64 -1.07 -8.70
N ILE A 219 5.75 -0.02 -9.53
CA ILE A 219 4.83 0.26 -10.63
C ILE A 219 5.66 0.40 -11.92
N THR A 220 5.69 -0.65 -12.74
CA THR A 220 6.54 -0.71 -13.95
C THR A 220 5.78 -0.61 -15.27
N ASP A 221 4.46 -0.80 -15.25
CA ASP A 221 3.62 -0.98 -16.45
C ASP A 221 2.26 -0.27 -16.31
N MET A 222 2.28 0.98 -15.82
CA MET A 222 1.08 1.78 -15.62
C MET A 222 0.40 2.15 -16.95
N VAL A 223 1.19 2.58 -17.94
CA VAL A 223 0.70 2.93 -19.27
C VAL A 223 0.92 1.74 -20.20
N LYS A 224 -0.15 1.19 -20.77
CA LYS A 224 -0.06 0.04 -21.69
C LYS A 224 -0.09 0.44 -23.17
N SER A 225 -0.78 1.53 -23.47
CA SER A 225 -0.92 2.07 -24.82
C SER A 225 -1.20 3.55 -24.74
N LEU A 226 -0.81 4.27 -25.79
CA LEU A 226 -0.96 5.71 -25.91
C LEU A 226 -1.45 6.05 -27.32
N ASP A 227 -2.32 7.06 -27.42
CA ASP A 227 -2.76 7.59 -28.70
C ASP A 227 -1.71 8.59 -29.21
N ALA A 228 -1.32 8.49 -30.49
CA ALA A 228 -0.37 9.41 -31.11
C ALA A 228 -0.86 10.86 -31.15
N ALA A 229 -2.18 11.09 -31.05
CA ALA A 229 -2.78 12.42 -30.93
C ALA A 229 -2.72 13.01 -29.50
N THR A 230 -2.22 12.26 -28.52
CA THR A 230 -2.06 12.76 -27.14
C THR A 230 -1.12 13.97 -27.16
N VAL A 231 -1.53 15.06 -26.51
CA VAL A 231 -0.70 16.28 -26.38
C VAL A 231 -0.19 16.52 -24.97
N MET A 232 -0.86 15.93 -23.97
CA MET A 232 -0.45 15.95 -22.59
C MET A 232 -1.05 14.75 -21.83
N MET A 233 -0.28 14.17 -20.91
CA MET A 233 -0.74 13.14 -19.99
C MET A 233 -0.40 13.57 -18.56
N LEU A 234 -1.42 13.67 -17.70
CA LEU A 234 -1.21 13.81 -16.26
C LEU A 234 -1.02 12.41 -15.66
N ILE A 235 0.09 12.24 -14.98
CA ILE A 235 0.52 11.02 -14.32
C ILE A 235 0.44 11.30 -12.82
N ASN A 236 -0.16 10.40 -12.07
CA ASN A 236 -0.06 10.43 -10.62
C ASN A 236 0.32 9.05 -10.12
N TYR A 237 1.20 9.02 -9.12
CA TYR A 237 1.64 7.79 -8.50
C TYR A 237 1.69 7.98 -7.00
N VAL A 238 1.43 6.89 -6.29
CA VAL A 238 1.66 6.78 -4.87
C VAL A 238 2.32 5.44 -4.57
N TYR A 239 3.34 5.49 -3.73
CA TYR A 239 4.01 4.33 -3.21
C TYR A 239 4.15 4.49 -1.70
N PHE A 240 3.75 3.46 -0.98
CA PHE A 240 3.79 3.45 0.48
C PHE A 240 4.50 2.19 0.96
N LYS A 241 5.42 2.40 1.89
CA LYS A 241 6.19 1.37 2.56
C LYS A 241 6.37 1.79 4.01
N GLY A 242 5.75 1.06 4.93
CA GLY A 242 5.79 1.35 6.36
C GLY A 242 6.15 0.10 7.13
N LYS A 243 6.97 0.22 8.17
CA LYS A 243 7.17 -0.89 9.12
C LYS A 243 6.12 -0.83 10.22
N TRP A 244 5.59 -1.96 10.66
CA TRP A 244 4.73 -1.96 11.85
C TRP A 244 5.46 -1.33 13.03
N GLU A 245 4.76 -0.58 13.88
CA GLU A 245 5.32 -0.11 15.16
C GLU A 245 5.72 -1.33 16.02
N GLU A 246 4.82 -2.32 16.05
CA GLU A 246 5.05 -3.62 16.66
C GLU A 246 4.86 -4.71 15.58
N ALA A 247 5.93 -5.40 15.20
CA ALA A 247 5.89 -6.40 14.12
C ALA A 247 5.25 -7.73 14.56
N PHE A 248 4.75 -8.48 13.59
CA PHE A 248 4.43 -9.90 13.77
C PHE A 248 5.72 -10.72 13.72
N LYS A 249 5.70 -11.88 14.35
CA LYS A 249 6.79 -12.84 14.32
C LYS A 249 6.60 -13.81 13.16
N VAL A 250 7.62 -13.96 12.32
CA VAL A 250 7.56 -14.84 11.13
C VAL A 250 7.34 -16.30 11.55
N GLU A 251 7.90 -16.68 12.68
CA GLU A 251 7.75 -17.99 13.30
C GLU A 251 6.33 -18.31 13.81
N GLU A 252 5.50 -17.28 14.04
CA GLU A 252 4.10 -17.43 14.46
C GLU A 252 3.14 -17.43 13.24
N THR A 253 3.64 -17.15 12.03
CA THR A 253 2.86 -17.27 10.79
C THR A 253 2.61 -18.75 10.46
N SER A 254 1.34 -19.11 10.33
CA SER A 254 0.92 -20.47 9.99
C SER A 254 -0.15 -20.48 8.89
N LYS A 255 -0.45 -21.66 8.33
CA LYS A 255 -1.56 -21.77 7.37
C LYS A 255 -2.88 -21.62 8.11
N GLY A 256 -3.73 -20.72 7.62
CA GLY A 256 -5.10 -20.53 8.10
C GLY A 256 -6.09 -20.55 6.94
N ASP A 257 -7.36 -20.72 7.28
CA ASP A 257 -8.46 -20.67 6.32
C ASP A 257 -8.95 -19.23 6.16
N PHE A 258 -9.23 -18.82 4.92
CA PHE A 258 -9.89 -17.56 4.61
C PHE A 258 -11.16 -17.84 3.81
N HIS A 259 -12.29 -17.39 4.34
CA HIS A 259 -13.62 -17.59 3.76
C HIS A 259 -13.94 -16.46 2.77
N VAL A 260 -13.70 -16.70 1.48
CA VAL A 260 -13.98 -15.73 0.39
C VAL A 260 -15.47 -15.43 0.29
N ASP A 261 -16.28 -16.47 0.46
CA ASP A 261 -17.75 -16.43 0.56
C ASP A 261 -18.23 -17.61 1.42
N GLU A 262 -19.55 -17.83 1.53
CA GLU A 262 -20.14 -18.90 2.35
C GLU A 262 -19.70 -20.32 1.95
N ASN A 263 -19.32 -20.52 0.69
CA ASN A 263 -19.01 -21.83 0.12
C ASN A 263 -17.53 -21.98 -0.28
N THR A 264 -16.79 -20.87 -0.35
CA THR A 264 -15.42 -20.84 -0.85
C THR A 264 -14.45 -20.48 0.28
N THR A 265 -13.54 -21.41 0.58
CA THR A 265 -12.43 -21.19 1.52
C THR A 265 -11.10 -21.41 0.82
N VAL A 266 -10.13 -20.53 1.09
CA VAL A 266 -8.77 -20.60 0.53
C VAL A 266 -7.72 -20.63 1.63
N PRO A 267 -6.65 -21.42 1.50
CA PRO A 267 -5.56 -21.43 2.48
C PRO A 267 -4.68 -20.19 2.31
N VAL A 268 -4.41 -19.50 3.41
CA VAL A 268 -3.60 -18.27 3.46
C VAL A 268 -2.46 -18.40 4.46
N ASP A 269 -1.39 -17.63 4.28
CA ASP A 269 -0.40 -17.43 5.33
C ASP A 269 -1.00 -16.43 6.35
N MET A 270 -1.40 -16.95 7.51
CA MET A 270 -2.04 -16.19 8.58
C MET A 270 -0.98 -15.81 9.60
N MET A 271 -0.67 -14.51 9.67
CA MET A 271 0.22 -13.96 10.70
C MET A 271 -0.53 -13.95 12.03
N ASN A 272 0.18 -14.26 13.12
CA ASN A 272 -0.35 -14.18 14.48
C ASN A 272 0.51 -13.22 15.30
N ARG A 273 -0.15 -12.39 16.12
CA ARG A 273 0.51 -11.76 17.25
C ARG A 273 -0.48 -11.59 18.40
N ASN A 274 -0.07 -12.03 19.59
CA ASN A 274 -0.69 -11.64 20.84
C ASN A 274 -0.07 -10.33 21.34
N GLY A 275 -0.89 -9.34 21.64
CA GLY A 275 -0.39 -8.04 22.10
C GLY A 275 -1.49 -7.03 22.34
N GLU A 276 -1.10 -5.80 22.66
CA GLU A 276 -2.02 -4.68 22.76
C GLU A 276 -2.34 -4.14 21.37
N TYR A 277 -3.62 -3.84 21.11
CA TYR A 277 -4.10 -3.25 19.87
C TYR A 277 -5.14 -2.19 20.19
N GLU A 278 -5.25 -1.20 19.31
CA GLU A 278 -6.40 -0.29 19.28
C GLU A 278 -7.57 -1.00 18.58
N PHE A 279 -8.65 -1.24 19.34
CA PHE A 279 -9.80 -2.01 18.90
C PHE A 279 -11.12 -1.34 19.29
N TYR A 280 -12.14 -1.55 18.47
CA TYR A 280 -13.52 -1.24 18.81
C TYR A 280 -14.47 -2.19 18.08
N TYR A 281 -15.51 -2.66 18.77
CA TYR A 281 -16.62 -3.36 18.13
C TYR A 281 -17.84 -2.44 18.07
N ASP A 282 -18.27 -2.12 16.85
CA ASP A 282 -19.48 -1.36 16.60
C ASP A 282 -20.68 -2.30 16.56
N GLN A 283 -21.44 -2.32 17.66
CA GLN A 283 -22.65 -3.14 17.77
C GLN A 283 -23.74 -2.74 16.78
N GLY A 284 -23.82 -1.45 16.39
CA GLY A 284 -24.84 -0.96 15.47
C GLY A 284 -24.59 -1.40 14.03
N ASN A 285 -23.31 -1.53 13.66
CA ASN A 285 -22.87 -1.93 12.33
C ASN A 285 -22.37 -3.38 12.25
N PHE A 286 -22.43 -4.15 13.34
CA PHE A 286 -21.92 -5.52 13.43
C PHE A 286 -20.49 -5.64 12.88
N THR A 287 -19.60 -4.74 13.32
CA THR A 287 -18.30 -4.56 12.67
C THR A 287 -17.19 -4.37 13.70
N SER A 288 -16.11 -5.14 13.54
CA SER A 288 -14.87 -4.99 14.30
C SER A 288 -13.93 -4.02 13.60
N ILE A 289 -13.35 -3.10 14.38
CA ILE A 289 -12.36 -2.12 13.93
C ILE A 289 -11.05 -2.42 14.62
N ILE A 290 -9.98 -2.58 13.84
CA ILE A 290 -8.63 -2.86 14.35
C ILE A 290 -7.68 -1.84 13.73
N MET A 291 -6.93 -1.13 14.56
CA MET A 291 -5.90 -0.19 14.14
C MET A 291 -4.52 -0.81 14.38
N LEU A 292 -3.71 -0.85 13.32
CA LEU A 292 -2.33 -1.31 13.34
C LEU A 292 -1.42 -0.13 12.99
N PRO A 293 -0.75 0.50 13.97
CA PRO A 293 0.14 1.62 13.71
C PRO A 293 1.42 1.18 12.99
N TYR A 294 1.89 2.02 12.08
CA TYR A 294 3.24 1.93 11.53
C TYR A 294 4.19 2.78 12.35
N ASN A 295 5.49 2.48 12.30
CA ASN A 295 6.53 3.40 12.74
C ASN A 295 6.43 4.69 11.92
N GLY A 296 5.89 5.75 12.52
CA GLY A 296 5.63 7.03 11.88
C GLY A 296 4.19 7.51 12.12
N ASN A 297 3.67 8.33 11.21
CA ASN A 297 2.37 8.99 11.38
C ASN A 297 1.24 8.33 10.57
N ALA A 298 1.37 7.06 10.22
CA ALA A 298 0.33 6.31 9.51
C ALA A 298 -0.12 5.07 10.29
N SER A 299 -1.36 4.65 10.05
CA SER A 299 -1.91 3.42 10.60
C SER A 299 -2.71 2.68 9.53
N MET A 300 -2.67 1.36 9.57
CA MET A 300 -3.64 0.54 8.85
C MET A 300 -4.88 0.37 9.73
N MET A 301 -6.04 0.70 9.18
CA MET A 301 -7.34 0.44 9.80
C MET A 301 -8.01 -0.71 9.06
N ILE A 302 -8.26 -1.81 9.77
CA ILE A 302 -9.03 -2.95 9.29
C ILE A 302 -10.45 -2.80 9.78
N ILE A 303 -11.39 -2.91 8.85
CA ILE A 303 -12.83 -2.88 9.11
C ILE A 303 -13.37 -4.25 8.71
N LEU A 304 -13.66 -5.05 9.73
CA LEU A 304 -14.01 -6.45 9.62
C LEU A 304 -15.47 -6.61 10.03
N PRO A 305 -16.42 -6.56 9.08
CA PRO A 305 -17.82 -6.83 9.36
C PRO A 305 -18.01 -8.28 9.81
N ASP A 306 -19.07 -8.55 10.56
CA ASP A 306 -19.52 -9.90 10.86
C ASP A 306 -19.86 -10.65 9.56
N GLN A 307 -19.94 -11.98 9.65
CA GLN A 307 -20.26 -12.82 8.50
C GLN A 307 -21.61 -12.41 7.89
N GLY A 308 -21.64 -12.19 6.57
CA GLY A 308 -22.82 -11.75 5.84
C GLY A 308 -23.15 -10.25 5.97
N LYS A 309 -22.35 -9.45 6.69
CA LYS A 309 -22.64 -8.03 6.96
C LYS A 309 -21.90 -7.04 6.05
N MET A 310 -21.03 -7.51 5.16
CA MET A 310 -20.27 -6.64 4.24
C MET A 310 -21.17 -5.74 3.39
N GLU A 311 -22.23 -6.28 2.77
CA GLU A 311 -23.11 -5.48 1.92
C GLU A 311 -23.88 -4.40 2.71
N GLU A 312 -24.28 -4.71 3.95
CA GLU A 312 -24.94 -3.76 4.86
C GLU A 312 -24.00 -2.62 5.26
N LEU A 313 -22.74 -2.95 5.56
CA LEU A 313 -21.68 -2.00 5.84
C LEU A 313 -21.41 -1.09 4.63
N GLU A 314 -21.24 -1.65 3.42
CA GLU A 314 -20.90 -0.90 2.21
C GLU A 314 -21.99 0.11 1.80
N LYS A 315 -23.26 -0.15 2.11
CA LYS A 315 -24.37 0.77 1.84
C LYS A 315 -24.21 2.09 2.60
N HIS A 316 -23.79 2.03 3.85
CA HIS A 316 -23.85 3.17 4.78
C HIS A 316 -22.50 3.78 5.11
N ILE A 317 -21.39 3.07 4.88
CA ILE A 317 -20.05 3.55 5.23
C ILE A 317 -19.77 4.93 4.59
N SER A 318 -19.17 5.81 5.41
CA SER A 318 -18.87 7.20 5.09
C SER A 318 -17.69 7.71 5.93
N LYS A 319 -17.24 8.94 5.67
CA LYS A 319 -16.18 9.59 6.47
C LYS A 319 -16.53 9.71 7.95
N ASP A 320 -17.80 9.89 8.27
CA ASP A 320 -18.26 10.08 9.65
C ASP A 320 -18.13 8.79 10.45
N HIS A 321 -18.33 7.64 9.82
CA HIS A 321 -18.08 6.33 10.44
C HIS A 321 -16.60 6.17 10.77
N LEU A 322 -15.69 6.50 9.84
CA LEU A 322 -14.24 6.43 10.09
C LEU A 322 -13.82 7.35 11.24
N LYS A 323 -14.34 8.57 11.27
CA LYS A 323 -14.10 9.52 12.36
C LYS A 323 -14.61 8.94 13.69
N TYR A 324 -15.87 8.49 13.71
CA TYR A 324 -16.49 7.89 14.89
C TYR A 324 -15.69 6.69 15.42
N TRP A 325 -15.31 5.76 14.55
CA TRP A 325 -14.53 4.59 14.94
C TRP A 325 -13.14 4.96 15.45
N LYS A 326 -12.46 5.92 14.82
CA LYS A 326 -11.17 6.44 15.29
C LYS A 326 -11.27 7.06 16.69
N ASP A 327 -12.39 7.68 17.02
CA ASP A 327 -12.62 8.26 18.35
C ASP A 327 -13.04 7.21 19.40
N LYS A 328 -13.42 5.99 18.97
CA LYS A 328 -13.92 4.90 19.84
C LYS A 328 -12.94 3.78 20.08
N VAL A 329 -11.94 3.60 19.20
CA VAL A 329 -10.88 2.62 19.41
C VAL A 329 -10.16 2.90 20.72
N HIS A 330 -9.89 1.84 21.46
CA HIS A 330 -9.15 1.88 22.71
C HIS A 330 -8.23 0.66 22.78
N LYS A 331 -7.18 0.78 23.59
CA LYS A 331 -6.19 -0.27 23.79
C LYS A 331 -6.81 -1.47 24.51
N ILE A 332 -6.66 -2.65 23.92
CA ILE A 332 -7.05 -3.95 24.48
C ILE A 332 -6.04 -5.03 24.07
N THR A 333 -5.85 -6.04 24.90
CA THR A 333 -5.03 -7.20 24.53
C THR A 333 -5.83 -8.17 23.64
N LEU A 334 -5.35 -8.41 22.41
CA LEU A 334 -5.93 -9.34 21.45
C LEU A 334 -4.96 -10.47 21.11
N ASP A 335 -5.51 -11.62 20.73
CA ASP A 335 -4.80 -12.60 19.88
C ASP A 335 -5.28 -12.40 18.44
N LEU A 336 -4.53 -11.62 17.64
CA LEU A 336 -4.92 -11.20 16.30
C LEU A 336 -4.32 -12.14 15.24
N TYR A 337 -5.19 -12.65 14.37
CA TYR A 337 -4.82 -13.42 13.19
C TYR A 337 -5.15 -12.61 11.95
N MET A 338 -4.13 -12.31 11.13
CA MET A 338 -4.28 -11.47 9.95
C MET A 338 -3.56 -12.10 8.74
N PRO A 339 -4.21 -12.20 7.58
CA PRO A 339 -3.59 -12.80 6.41
C PRO A 339 -2.48 -11.91 5.90
N LYS A 340 -1.39 -12.52 5.43
CA LYS A 340 -0.50 -11.87 4.48
C LYS A 340 -1.28 -11.67 3.19
N PHE A 341 -1.19 -10.47 2.63
CA PHE A 341 -1.83 -10.20 1.35
C PHE A 341 -1.01 -9.19 0.55
N SER A 342 -1.15 -9.29 -0.76
CA SER A 342 -0.68 -8.25 -1.67
C SER A 342 -1.81 -7.95 -2.62
N VAL A 343 -2.05 -6.67 -2.86
CA VAL A 343 -3.10 -6.20 -3.74
C VAL A 343 -2.49 -5.22 -4.73
N SER A 344 -2.73 -5.47 -6.02
CA SER A 344 -2.41 -4.57 -7.10
C SER A 344 -3.68 -4.35 -7.90
N ALA A 345 -4.14 -3.11 -7.93
CA ALA A 345 -5.34 -2.73 -8.66
C ALA A 345 -4.98 -1.67 -9.69
N SER A 346 -5.49 -1.84 -10.90
CA SER A 346 -5.36 -0.88 -11.99
C SER A 346 -6.75 -0.57 -12.51
N SER A 347 -7.06 0.72 -12.59
CA SER A 347 -8.39 1.19 -12.95
C SER A 347 -8.28 2.25 -14.05
N CYS A 348 -9.12 2.12 -15.07
CA CYS A 348 -9.40 3.19 -16.00
C CYS A 348 -10.63 3.94 -15.48
N LEU A 349 -10.43 5.14 -14.93
CA LEU A 349 -11.47 5.85 -14.20
C LEU A 349 -12.35 6.72 -15.08
N GLY A 350 -12.07 6.82 -16.39
CA GLY A 350 -12.78 7.74 -17.29
C GLY A 350 -14.30 7.58 -17.25
N ASP A 351 -14.81 6.37 -17.45
CA ASP A 351 -16.25 6.10 -17.40
C ASP A 351 -16.83 6.31 -15.99
N THR A 352 -16.10 5.88 -14.96
CA THR A 352 -16.50 6.08 -13.56
C THR A 352 -16.62 7.57 -13.21
N LEU A 353 -15.70 8.41 -13.67
CA LEU A 353 -15.70 9.85 -13.42
C LEU A 353 -16.82 10.56 -14.20
N LYS A 354 -17.12 10.13 -15.44
CA LYS A 354 -18.29 10.60 -16.17
C LYS A 354 -19.60 10.27 -15.42
N ASP A 355 -19.71 9.05 -14.89
CA ASP A 355 -20.84 8.62 -14.06
C ASP A 355 -20.94 9.34 -12.71
N MET A 356 -19.87 10.02 -12.30
CA MET A 356 -19.80 10.91 -11.12
C MET A 356 -19.98 12.39 -11.48
N GLY A 357 -20.30 12.71 -12.75
CA GLY A 357 -20.63 14.06 -13.21
C GLY A 357 -19.52 14.82 -13.93
N MET A 358 -18.32 14.24 -14.07
CA MET A 358 -17.21 14.86 -14.79
C MET A 358 -17.29 14.53 -16.29
N VAL A 359 -18.26 15.11 -17.00
CA VAL A 359 -18.56 14.74 -18.39
C VAL A 359 -17.81 15.61 -19.41
N ASP A 360 -17.84 16.93 -19.23
CA ASP A 360 -17.31 17.89 -20.20
C ASP A 360 -15.82 17.68 -20.44
N ALA A 361 -15.07 17.35 -19.38
CA ALA A 361 -13.63 17.09 -19.42
C ALA A 361 -13.23 16.01 -20.45
N PHE A 362 -14.12 15.08 -20.81
CA PHE A 362 -13.86 13.99 -21.76
C PHE A 362 -14.47 14.21 -23.15
N SER A 363 -14.93 15.43 -23.45
CA SER A 363 -15.64 15.73 -24.70
C SER A 363 -15.14 17.02 -25.35
N ASP A 364 -15.67 17.33 -26.53
CA ASP A 364 -15.36 18.57 -27.25
C ASP A 364 -15.84 19.85 -26.54
N SER A 365 -16.65 19.73 -25.47
CA SER A 365 -17.05 20.84 -24.61
C SER A 365 -16.00 21.19 -23.55
N ALA A 366 -14.94 20.40 -23.43
CA ALA A 366 -13.87 20.63 -22.45
C ALA A 366 -13.25 22.02 -22.59
N ASP A 367 -13.33 22.80 -21.52
CA ASP A 367 -12.65 24.09 -21.43
C ASP A 367 -11.37 23.94 -20.59
N PHE A 368 -10.29 23.60 -21.30
CA PHE A 368 -8.93 23.58 -20.78
C PHE A 368 -8.09 24.76 -21.30
N SER A 369 -8.74 25.91 -21.52
CA SER A 369 -8.07 27.14 -21.98
C SER A 369 -7.00 27.65 -21.00
N GLY A 370 -7.03 27.21 -19.74
CA GLY A 370 -5.97 27.45 -18.76
C GLY A 370 -4.70 26.62 -18.99
N ILE A 371 -4.78 25.52 -19.76
CA ILE A 371 -3.63 24.72 -20.20
C ILE A 371 -3.09 25.25 -21.52
N SER A 372 -3.96 25.57 -22.47
CA SER A 372 -3.55 26.13 -23.76
C SER A 372 -4.67 26.96 -24.37
N LYS A 373 -4.38 28.21 -24.74
CA LYS A 373 -5.34 29.08 -25.44
C LYS A 373 -5.52 28.74 -26.91
N GLY A 374 -4.54 28.08 -27.52
CA GLY A 374 -4.46 27.86 -28.98
C GLY A 374 -4.92 26.48 -29.45
N ALA A 375 -5.15 25.54 -28.53
CA ALA A 375 -5.53 24.17 -28.84
C ALA A 375 -6.80 23.78 -28.07
N LYS A 376 -7.71 23.08 -28.75
CA LYS A 376 -8.79 22.37 -28.06
C LYS A 376 -8.24 21.10 -27.46
N LEU A 377 -8.47 20.91 -26.16
CA LEU A 377 -7.96 19.77 -25.40
C LEU A 377 -9.14 19.05 -24.76
N ALA A 378 -9.01 17.74 -24.58
CA ALA A 378 -9.92 16.94 -23.78
C ALA A 378 -9.11 15.82 -23.08
N VAL A 379 -9.62 15.32 -21.96
CA VAL A 379 -9.07 14.14 -21.29
C VAL A 379 -9.42 12.91 -22.11
N SER A 380 -8.41 12.18 -22.55
CA SER A 380 -8.61 10.91 -23.26
C SER A 380 -8.78 9.74 -22.30
N LYS A 381 -7.91 9.65 -21.27
CA LYS A 381 -7.90 8.56 -20.30
C LYS A 381 -7.45 9.05 -18.92
N VAL A 382 -8.00 8.44 -17.88
CA VAL A 382 -7.53 8.58 -16.49
C VAL A 382 -7.15 7.20 -16.00
N LEU A 383 -5.85 6.96 -15.82
CA LEU A 383 -5.32 5.68 -15.36
C LEU A 383 -4.86 5.81 -13.92
N HIS A 384 -5.26 4.88 -13.08
CA HIS A 384 -4.81 4.76 -11.70
C HIS A 384 -4.24 3.38 -11.44
N LYS A 385 -3.10 3.29 -10.75
CA LYS A 385 -2.54 2.01 -10.29
C LYS A 385 -2.06 2.16 -8.85
N ALA A 386 -2.51 1.26 -7.99
CA ALA A 386 -2.10 1.18 -6.59
C ALA A 386 -1.64 -0.24 -6.27
N VAL A 387 -0.55 -0.34 -5.51
CA VAL A 387 0.04 -1.61 -5.06
C VAL A 387 0.29 -1.52 -3.57
N LEU A 388 -0.11 -2.54 -2.83
CA LEU A 388 0.13 -2.70 -1.41
C LEU A 388 0.52 -4.14 -1.12
N SER A 389 1.54 -4.35 -0.28
CA SER A 389 1.98 -5.68 0.15
C SER A 389 2.15 -5.67 1.66
N VAL A 390 1.43 -6.55 2.35
CA VAL A 390 1.41 -6.66 3.81
C VAL A 390 2.07 -7.97 4.25
N ASP A 391 3.06 -7.84 5.13
CA ASP A 391 3.81 -8.94 5.73
C ASP A 391 4.05 -8.72 7.23
N GLU A 392 4.81 -9.62 7.85
CA GLU A 392 5.04 -9.63 9.29
C GLU A 392 5.78 -8.39 9.79
N GLN A 393 6.57 -7.73 8.94
CA GLN A 393 7.39 -6.58 9.32
C GLN A 393 6.69 -5.26 9.03
N GLY A 394 5.68 -5.26 8.15
CA GLY A 394 4.96 -4.06 7.75
C GLY A 394 4.34 -4.17 6.38
N THR A 395 4.25 -3.00 5.76
CA THR A 395 4.16 -2.86 4.32
C THR A 395 5.59 -2.70 3.76
N GLN A 396 6.20 -3.82 3.36
CA GLN A 396 7.58 -4.06 2.90
C GLN A 396 8.73 -3.56 3.82
N ALA A 397 9.50 -4.47 4.43
CA ALA A 397 10.94 -4.35 4.74
C ALA A 397 11.52 -5.67 5.29
N ALA A 398 12.87 -5.79 5.29
CA ALA A 398 13.65 -6.92 5.80
C ALA A 398 13.98 -6.81 7.31
N ALA A 399 14.23 -7.98 7.92
CA ALA A 399 14.08 -8.29 9.35
C ALA A 399 15.18 -7.78 10.31
N ALA A 400 14.78 -7.59 11.57
CA ALA A 400 15.64 -7.63 12.76
C ALA A 400 14.83 -8.28 13.91
N THR A 401 15.46 -9.17 14.71
CA THR A 401 14.79 -10.01 15.71
C THR A 401 14.83 -9.36 17.10
N THR A 402 13.69 -9.27 17.79
CA THR A 402 13.59 -8.96 19.22
C THR A 402 12.83 -10.08 19.94
N VAL A 403 13.22 -10.38 21.19
CA VAL A 403 12.62 -11.44 22.02
C VAL A 403 11.77 -10.79 23.11
N GLU A 404 10.50 -11.18 23.19
CA GLU A 404 9.57 -10.76 24.25
C GLU A 404 9.11 -11.96 25.08
N ILE A 405 8.96 -11.76 26.38
CA ILE A 405 8.49 -12.75 27.36
C ILE A 405 7.13 -12.26 27.90
N VAL A 406 6.08 -13.08 27.78
CA VAL A 406 4.71 -12.72 28.19
C VAL A 406 4.20 -13.63 29.31
N LYS A 407 3.43 -13.07 30.27
CA LYS A 407 2.74 -13.81 31.33
C LYS A 407 1.38 -14.32 30.85
N PHE A 408 1.08 -15.60 31.07
CA PHE A 408 -0.23 -16.20 30.81
C PHE A 408 -1.14 -16.13 32.05
N SER A 409 -2.24 -15.36 32.00
CA SER A 409 -3.38 -15.60 32.91
C SER A 409 -4.75 -14.98 32.52
N ALA A 410 -5.00 -14.54 31.28
CA ALA A 410 -6.31 -14.04 30.87
C ALA A 410 -6.84 -14.81 29.65
N LEU A 411 -8.18 -15.04 29.59
CA LEU A 411 -8.86 -15.46 28.36
C LEU A 411 -8.53 -14.42 27.28
N LEU A 412 -7.75 -14.80 26.27
CA LEU A 412 -7.37 -13.90 25.20
C LEU A 412 -8.56 -13.67 24.27
N PHE A 413 -8.89 -12.41 24.00
CA PHE A 413 -9.93 -12.07 23.03
C PHE A 413 -9.37 -12.31 21.61
N LYS A 414 -9.77 -13.43 21.02
CA LYS A 414 -9.30 -13.88 19.70
C LYS A 414 -10.04 -13.13 18.59
N THR A 415 -9.30 -12.55 17.66
CA THR A 415 -9.85 -11.86 16.48
C THR A 415 -9.19 -12.39 15.22
N GLU A 416 -9.98 -12.90 14.28
CA GLU A 416 -9.48 -13.46 13.01
C GLU A 416 -9.99 -12.65 11.82
N VAL A 417 -9.06 -12.09 11.04
CA VAL A 417 -9.33 -11.41 9.77
C VAL A 417 -9.40 -12.45 8.65
N ASN A 418 -10.31 -13.40 8.76
CA ASN A 418 -10.40 -14.60 7.91
C ASN A 418 -11.56 -14.57 6.89
N ARG A 419 -12.05 -13.39 6.55
CA ARG A 419 -13.18 -13.17 5.63
C ARG A 419 -13.07 -11.77 5.01
N PRO A 420 -13.86 -11.43 3.97
CA PRO A 420 -13.77 -10.12 3.33
C PRO A 420 -13.77 -8.96 4.32
N PHE A 421 -12.83 -8.04 4.14
CA PHE A 421 -12.63 -6.89 5.01
C PHE A 421 -12.31 -5.64 4.18
N LEU A 422 -12.60 -4.47 4.75
CA LEU A 422 -12.10 -3.21 4.20
C LEU A 422 -10.78 -2.85 4.88
N VAL A 423 -9.88 -2.26 4.10
CA VAL A 423 -8.58 -1.78 4.54
C VAL A 423 -8.43 -0.31 4.19
N PHE A 424 -7.99 0.48 5.16
CA PHE A 424 -7.61 1.87 4.98
C PHE A 424 -6.19 2.07 5.48
N ILE A 425 -5.41 2.89 4.78
CA ILE A 425 -4.16 3.43 5.32
C ILE A 425 -4.41 4.91 5.54
N VAL A 426 -4.40 5.34 6.80
CA VAL A 426 -4.73 6.70 7.21
C VAL A 426 -3.48 7.39 7.75
N GLU A 427 -3.30 8.67 7.41
CA GLU A 427 -2.20 9.50 7.90
C GLU A 427 -2.72 10.48 8.95
N LYS A 428 -2.06 10.52 10.11
CA LYS A 428 -2.56 11.15 11.33
C LYS A 428 -2.49 12.67 11.27
N ASN A 429 -1.41 13.22 10.73
CA ASN A 429 -1.13 14.67 10.80
C ASN A 429 -1.96 15.49 9.82
N THR A 430 -2.31 14.92 8.67
CA THR A 430 -3.11 15.52 7.61
C THR A 430 -4.56 15.02 7.63
N ARG A 431 -4.84 13.95 8.39
CA ARG A 431 -6.15 13.26 8.44
C ARG A 431 -6.55 12.68 7.07
N SER A 432 -5.57 12.37 6.23
CA SER A 432 -5.79 11.87 4.87
C SER A 432 -5.99 10.36 4.83
N ILE A 433 -6.85 9.90 3.92
CA ILE A 433 -6.92 8.49 3.52
C ILE A 433 -5.92 8.28 2.37
N LEU A 434 -4.79 7.67 2.67
CA LEU A 434 -3.75 7.37 1.69
C LEU A 434 -4.18 6.24 0.75
N PHE A 435 -4.75 5.18 1.31
CA PHE A 435 -5.26 4.04 0.56
C PHE A 435 -6.58 3.57 1.13
N MET A 436 -7.43 3.03 0.25
CA MET A 436 -8.70 2.43 0.57
C MET A 436 -8.92 1.20 -0.30
N GLY A 437 -9.48 0.14 0.28
CA GLY A 437 -9.87 -1.02 -0.51
C GLY A 437 -10.68 -2.06 0.22
N LYS A 438 -11.19 -3.01 -0.55
CA LYS A 438 -11.83 -4.25 -0.10
C LYS A 438 -10.96 -5.43 -0.52
N ILE A 439 -10.61 -6.26 0.45
CA ILE A 439 -9.93 -7.53 0.21
C ILE A 439 -10.99 -8.64 0.31
N THR A 440 -11.36 -9.20 -0.82
CA THR A 440 -12.29 -10.33 -0.95
C THR A 440 -11.55 -11.66 -1.00
N ASP A 441 -10.37 -11.70 -1.63
CA ASP A 441 -9.48 -12.87 -1.64
C ASP A 441 -8.01 -12.41 -1.54
N PRO A 442 -7.29 -12.71 -0.43
CA PRO A 442 -5.91 -12.29 -0.24
C PRO A 442 -4.90 -13.08 -1.11
N THR A 443 -5.32 -14.16 -1.76
CA THR A 443 -4.43 -15.07 -2.52
C THR A 443 -4.25 -14.66 -3.98
N VAL A 444 -5.12 -13.80 -4.54
CA VAL A 444 -5.15 -13.43 -5.96
C VAL A 444 -3.81 -12.91 -6.49
N TYR A 445 -2.94 -12.37 -5.63
CA TYR A 445 -1.59 -11.93 -6.00
C TYR A 445 -0.44 -12.79 -5.46
N SER A 446 -0.69 -13.64 -4.45
CA SER A 446 0.35 -14.49 -3.84
C SER A 446 1.03 -15.42 -4.86
N LYS A 447 0.34 -15.78 -5.95
CA LYS A 447 0.87 -16.63 -7.03
C LYS A 447 1.98 -16.00 -7.87
N GLN A 448 2.11 -14.66 -7.91
CA GLN A 448 3.23 -13.98 -8.59
C GLN A 448 4.42 -13.72 -7.65
N TRP A 449 4.18 -13.51 -6.35
CA TRP A 449 5.24 -13.25 -5.36
C TRP A 449 5.84 -14.52 -4.72
N ALA A 450 5.19 -15.68 -4.85
CA ALA A 450 5.73 -16.97 -4.39
C ALA A 450 7.05 -17.36 -5.10
N VAL A 451 7.47 -16.61 -6.11
CA VAL A 451 8.77 -16.75 -6.79
C VAL A 451 9.88 -15.93 -6.08
N GLY A 452 9.57 -15.05 -5.12
CA GLY A 452 10.52 -14.07 -4.58
C GLY A 452 11.04 -14.27 -3.15
N THR A 453 10.35 -15.02 -2.27
CA THR A 453 10.65 -14.97 -0.81
C THR A 453 10.71 -16.32 -0.08
N ARG A 454 11.00 -17.43 -0.78
CA ARG A 454 11.54 -18.63 -0.10
C ARG A 454 13.04 -18.69 -0.31
N SER A 455 13.77 -18.92 0.78
CA SER A 455 15.21 -19.18 0.86
C SER A 455 15.63 -20.50 0.18
N GLU A 456 15.11 -20.80 -1.00
CA GLU A 456 15.72 -21.74 -1.92
C GLU A 456 16.60 -20.92 -2.86
N SER A 457 17.91 -21.02 -2.67
CA SER A 457 18.95 -20.37 -3.46
C SER A 457 18.69 -20.48 -4.97
N LYS A 458 18.06 -19.44 -5.55
CA LYS A 458 17.95 -19.25 -7.00
C LYS A 458 19.25 -18.63 -7.49
N ALA A 459 19.99 -19.36 -8.31
CA ALA A 459 21.14 -18.81 -9.01
C ALA A 459 20.62 -17.92 -10.16
N LEU A 460 20.79 -16.60 -10.04
CA LEU A 460 20.73 -15.71 -11.20
C LEU A 460 21.99 -15.94 -12.04
N PHE A 461 21.82 -16.34 -13.30
CA PHE A 461 22.90 -16.35 -14.29
C PHE A 461 22.70 -15.19 -15.26
N ARG A 462 23.57 -14.17 -15.18
CA ARG A 462 23.77 -13.21 -16.28
C ARG A 462 24.71 -13.85 -17.30
N PRO A 463 24.39 -13.90 -18.60
CA PRO A 463 25.41 -14.13 -19.62
C PRO A 463 26.30 -12.88 -19.69
N GLU A 464 27.62 -13.05 -19.57
CA GLU A 464 28.55 -12.04 -20.06
C GLU A 464 28.45 -12.00 -21.59
N MET A 465 27.84 -10.95 -22.13
CA MET A 465 27.91 -10.65 -23.56
C MET A 465 29.31 -10.13 -23.89
N GLN A 466 30.16 -10.99 -24.42
CA GLN A 466 31.30 -10.52 -25.21
C GLN A 466 30.78 -10.10 -26.59
N HIS A 467 31.29 -8.96 -27.04
CA HIS A 467 30.91 -8.20 -28.22
C HIS A 467 30.44 -9.00 -29.46
N HIS A 468 29.42 -8.43 -30.11
CA HIS A 468 28.83 -8.70 -31.44
C HIS A 468 27.46 -9.40 -31.44
N GLY A 469 26.53 -8.82 -32.20
CA GLY A 469 25.09 -8.99 -32.06
C GLY A 469 24.61 -10.43 -32.26
N GLN A 470 24.17 -11.05 -31.17
CA GLN A 470 23.51 -12.34 -31.15
C GLN A 470 22.31 -12.27 -30.18
N CYS A 471 21.12 -12.62 -30.66
CA CYS A 471 19.92 -12.77 -29.82
C CYS A 471 20.12 -13.92 -28.81
N GLY A 472 19.93 -13.62 -27.53
CA GLY A 472 20.02 -14.59 -26.44
C GLY A 472 18.65 -14.87 -25.80
N VAL A 473 18.39 -16.14 -25.49
CA VAL A 473 17.21 -16.57 -24.74
C VAL A 473 17.63 -16.93 -23.31
N VAL A 474 17.02 -16.30 -22.31
CA VAL A 474 17.27 -16.58 -20.89
C VAL A 474 16.08 -17.34 -20.31
N GLY A 475 16.35 -18.46 -19.63
CA GLY A 475 15.35 -19.27 -18.93
C GLY A 475 15.66 -19.42 -17.45
N TYR A 476 14.62 -19.51 -16.62
CA TYR A 476 14.74 -19.70 -15.17
C TYR A 476 14.40 -21.15 -14.78
N ILE A 477 15.34 -21.85 -14.15
CA ILE A 477 15.13 -23.21 -13.57
C ILE A 477 15.66 -23.28 -12.14
N THR A 478 15.11 -24.16 -11.32
CA THR A 478 15.59 -24.39 -9.94
C THR A 478 16.84 -25.28 -9.90
N LYS A 479 17.56 -25.27 -8.78
CA LYS A 479 18.79 -26.08 -8.60
C LYS A 479 18.52 -27.59 -8.65
N GLU A 480 17.36 -28.05 -8.18
CA GLU A 480 16.91 -29.45 -8.29
C GLU A 480 16.54 -29.85 -9.72
N GLU A 481 16.01 -28.91 -10.52
CA GLU A 481 15.72 -29.12 -11.94
C GLU A 481 17.01 -29.20 -12.77
N ALA A 482 18.05 -28.43 -12.42
CA ALA A 482 19.34 -28.46 -13.10
C ALA A 482 20.09 -29.81 -12.96
N THR A 483 19.84 -30.58 -11.90
CA THR A 483 20.37 -31.95 -11.74
C THR A 483 19.68 -32.98 -12.64
N ARG A 484 18.57 -32.64 -13.29
CA ARG A 484 17.89 -33.47 -14.29
C ARG A 484 18.26 -32.93 -15.67
N VAL A 485 18.91 -33.73 -16.50
CA VAL A 485 19.32 -33.30 -17.86
C VAL A 485 18.08 -32.99 -18.69
N LEU A 486 17.74 -31.70 -18.79
CA LEU A 486 16.74 -31.16 -19.70
C LEU A 486 17.49 -30.55 -20.89
N THR A 487 17.35 -31.14 -22.08
CA THR A 487 17.82 -30.51 -23.31
C THR A 487 16.61 -30.13 -24.15
N GLY A 488 16.49 -28.84 -24.48
CA GLY A 488 15.54 -28.39 -25.48
C GLY A 488 16.10 -28.59 -26.89
N ARG A 489 15.23 -28.91 -27.85
CA ARG A 489 15.57 -28.86 -29.28
C ARG A 489 14.84 -27.67 -29.88
N PHE A 490 15.57 -26.80 -30.56
CA PHE A 490 14.99 -25.69 -31.31
C PHE A 490 14.96 -26.06 -32.79
N GLU A 491 13.78 -25.96 -33.41
CA GLU A 491 13.62 -25.97 -34.86
C GLU A 491 13.12 -24.60 -35.28
N CYS A 492 13.96 -23.86 -36.02
CA CYS A 492 13.51 -22.62 -36.63
C CYS A 492 12.55 -22.95 -37.78
N PRO A 493 11.28 -22.51 -37.76
CA PRO A 493 10.33 -22.84 -38.81
C PRO A 493 10.67 -22.17 -40.16
N ILE A 494 11.52 -21.15 -40.17
CA ILE A 494 11.87 -20.38 -41.38
C ILE A 494 13.10 -20.96 -42.10
N CYS A 495 14.14 -21.38 -41.37
CA CYS A 495 15.38 -21.89 -41.96
C CYS A 495 15.61 -23.40 -41.75
N ASN A 496 14.70 -24.09 -41.05
CA ASN A 496 14.77 -25.51 -40.69
C ASN A 496 16.09 -25.91 -39.97
N CYS A 497 16.75 -24.94 -39.34
CA CYS A 497 18.00 -25.16 -38.62
C CYS A 497 17.70 -25.82 -37.26
N LYS A 498 18.33 -26.98 -37.01
CA LYS A 498 18.18 -27.73 -35.75
C LYS A 498 19.29 -27.34 -34.78
N SER A 499 19.03 -26.38 -33.92
CA SER A 499 20.00 -25.97 -32.89
C SER A 499 19.80 -26.82 -31.62
N ARG A 500 20.90 -27.36 -31.08
CA ARG A 500 20.89 -28.20 -29.87
C ARG A 500 21.20 -27.33 -28.65
N ILE A 501 20.35 -27.39 -27.61
CA ILE A 501 20.68 -26.83 -26.30
C ILE A 501 21.38 -27.93 -25.51
N GLU A 502 22.68 -27.78 -25.26
CA GLU A 502 23.45 -28.71 -24.43
C GLU A 502 23.73 -28.08 -23.07
N MET A 503 23.31 -28.76 -21.99
CA MET A 503 23.76 -28.44 -20.63
C MET A 503 25.12 -29.11 -20.41
N GLN A 504 26.18 -28.32 -20.24
CA GLN A 504 27.47 -28.86 -19.80
C GLN A 504 27.54 -28.90 -18.27
N ASN A 505 27.80 -30.09 -17.72
CA ASN A 505 28.18 -30.25 -16.32
C ASN A 505 29.62 -29.76 -16.12
N SER A 506 29.78 -28.53 -15.65
CA SER A 506 31.04 -28.06 -15.09
C SER A 506 31.20 -28.62 -13.68
N LYS A 507 32.35 -29.25 -13.38
CA LYS A 507 32.67 -29.82 -12.04
C LYS A 507 32.84 -28.77 -10.92
N ARG A 508 32.40 -27.53 -11.09
CA ARG A 508 32.38 -26.50 -10.05
C ARG A 508 31.04 -25.77 -10.04
N THR A 509 30.17 -26.21 -9.14
CA THR A 509 29.02 -25.49 -8.52
C THR A 509 28.01 -24.73 -9.40
N ALA A 510 28.06 -24.80 -10.73
CA ALA A 510 27.07 -24.20 -11.62
C ALA A 510 26.98 -24.96 -12.96
N ALA A 511 25.76 -25.28 -13.38
CA ALA A 511 25.47 -25.65 -14.76
C ALA A 511 25.27 -24.36 -15.57
N ALA A 512 26.05 -24.15 -16.63
CA ALA A 512 25.90 -23.01 -17.52
C ALA A 512 25.10 -23.41 -18.76
N LEU A 513 24.09 -22.63 -19.11
CA LEU A 513 23.39 -22.76 -20.40
C LEU A 513 24.27 -22.09 -21.48
N ARG A 514 24.71 -22.85 -22.49
CA ARG A 514 25.28 -22.27 -23.71
C ARG A 514 24.37 -22.59 -24.88
N LEU A 515 23.87 -21.56 -25.54
CA LEU A 515 23.28 -21.68 -26.87
C LEU A 515 24.43 -21.76 -27.89
N LEU A 516 24.40 -22.77 -28.76
CA LEU A 516 25.23 -22.76 -29.95
C LEU A 516 24.62 -21.76 -30.94
N PRO A 517 25.39 -20.80 -31.49
CA PRO A 517 24.84 -19.71 -32.30
C PRO A 517 24.19 -20.25 -33.58
N CYS A 518 22.95 -19.82 -33.80
CA CYS A 518 22.28 -19.92 -35.09
C CYS A 518 22.65 -18.67 -35.90
N SER A 519 23.35 -18.83 -37.02
CA SER A 519 23.74 -17.74 -37.92
C SER A 519 22.59 -17.37 -38.86
N CYS A 520 21.45 -16.94 -38.30
CA CYS A 520 20.35 -16.36 -39.07
C CYS A 520 20.25 -14.88 -38.71
N THR A 521 20.60 -14.01 -39.66
CA THR A 521 20.58 -12.55 -39.50
C THR A 521 19.19 -11.93 -39.62
N ASP A 522 18.15 -12.71 -39.90
CA ASP A 522 16.78 -12.21 -40.10
C ASP A 522 15.79 -12.91 -39.16
N ILE A 523 15.73 -12.49 -37.88
CA ILE A 523 14.65 -12.90 -36.98
C ILE A 523 14.12 -11.69 -36.21
N HIS A 524 13.02 -11.12 -36.71
CA HIS A 524 12.17 -10.14 -36.01
C HIS A 524 10.86 -10.76 -35.48
N THR A 525 10.75 -12.09 -35.40
CA THR A 525 9.53 -12.74 -34.93
C THR A 525 9.81 -13.87 -33.93
N ARG A 526 8.98 -13.91 -32.88
CA ARG A 526 9.00 -14.91 -31.81
C ARG A 526 8.61 -16.28 -32.40
N PRO A 527 9.34 -17.38 -32.13
CA PRO A 527 8.94 -18.70 -32.61
C PRO A 527 7.62 -19.14 -31.95
N GLU A 528 6.72 -19.70 -32.76
CA GLU A 528 5.33 -19.99 -32.36
C GLU A 528 5.17 -21.24 -31.48
N SER A 529 6.12 -22.20 -31.52
CA SER A 529 6.04 -23.46 -30.74
C SER A 529 7.38 -23.88 -30.12
N PHE A 530 7.33 -24.56 -28.96
CA PHE A 530 8.49 -25.09 -28.23
C PHE A 530 8.22 -26.53 -27.78
N THR A 531 9.14 -27.45 -28.03
CA THR A 531 9.00 -28.86 -27.62
C THR A 531 10.11 -29.26 -26.64
N TRP A 532 9.71 -29.80 -25.48
CA TRP A 532 10.64 -30.18 -24.41
C TRP A 532 10.90 -31.69 -24.42
N TYR A 533 12.13 -32.10 -24.10
CA TYR A 533 12.54 -33.50 -24.00
C TYR A 533 13.25 -33.78 -22.67
N LYS A 534 12.94 -34.93 -22.07
CA LYS A 534 13.59 -35.47 -20.87
C LYS A 534 14.42 -36.68 -21.27
N TYR A 535 15.65 -36.75 -20.75
CA TYR A 535 16.45 -37.97 -20.89
C TYR A 535 16.03 -39.00 -19.86
N ASN A 536 15.63 -40.19 -20.30
CA ASN A 536 15.33 -41.31 -19.44
C ASN A 536 16.58 -42.19 -19.30
N THR A 537 17.31 -42.04 -18.20
CA THR A 537 18.57 -42.76 -17.95
C THR A 537 18.39 -44.27 -17.88
N ASN A 538 17.20 -44.76 -17.48
CA ASN A 538 16.93 -46.19 -17.35
C ASN A 538 16.68 -46.84 -18.72
N ARG A 539 16.15 -46.09 -19.68
CA ARG A 539 15.84 -46.57 -21.03
C ARG A 539 16.88 -46.13 -22.06
N ASN A 540 17.80 -45.26 -21.68
CA ASN A 540 18.79 -44.64 -22.55
C ASN A 540 18.15 -43.93 -23.78
N THR A 541 16.93 -43.41 -23.59
CA THR A 541 16.13 -42.76 -24.64
C THR A 541 15.67 -41.37 -24.23
N TRP A 542 15.37 -40.53 -25.21
CA TRP A 542 14.78 -39.21 -25.02
C TRP A 542 13.25 -39.31 -25.13
N GLU A 543 12.56 -38.87 -24.09
CA GLU A 543 11.10 -38.86 -24.03
C GLU A 543 10.60 -37.41 -24.12
N MET A 544 9.69 -37.12 -25.05
CA MET A 544 9.08 -35.80 -25.19
C MET A 544 8.18 -35.53 -23.97
N ILE A 545 8.33 -34.36 -23.36
CA ILE A 545 7.60 -33.99 -22.12
C ILE A 545 6.44 -33.05 -22.39
N SER A 546 6.50 -32.23 -23.46
CA SER A 546 5.33 -31.49 -23.96
C SER A 546 5.55 -30.97 -25.37
N ASN A 547 4.46 -30.87 -26.14
CA ASN A 547 4.42 -30.06 -27.36
C ASN A 547 3.99 -28.61 -27.05
N GLU A 548 3.18 -28.37 -26.00
CA GLU A 548 2.68 -27.05 -25.60
C GLU A 548 2.25 -26.99 -24.10
N SER A 549 3.12 -27.30 -23.14
CA SER A 549 2.74 -27.13 -21.72
C SER A 549 2.88 -25.66 -21.28
N GLU A 550 1.76 -25.01 -20.90
CA GLU A 550 1.71 -23.66 -20.30
C GLU A 550 2.71 -23.47 -19.14
N GLN A 551 3.05 -24.57 -18.43
CA GLN A 551 3.94 -24.59 -17.27
C GLN A 551 5.34 -23.99 -17.52
N TYR A 552 5.83 -24.01 -18.76
CA TYR A 552 7.18 -23.52 -19.12
C TYR A 552 7.17 -22.31 -20.06
N ARG A 553 6.02 -21.98 -20.67
CA ARG A 553 5.89 -20.92 -21.70
C ARG A 553 6.24 -19.53 -21.18
N ASN A 554 5.97 -19.26 -19.90
CA ASN A 554 6.20 -17.97 -19.25
C ASN A 554 7.58 -17.84 -18.57
N ARG A 555 8.43 -18.87 -18.63
CA ARG A 555 9.74 -18.88 -17.96
C ARG A 555 10.91 -18.48 -18.88
N VAL A 556 10.59 -18.09 -20.11
CA VAL A 556 11.55 -17.78 -21.17
C VAL A 556 11.35 -16.32 -21.59
N HIS A 557 12.40 -15.51 -21.45
CA HIS A 557 12.44 -14.14 -21.97
C HIS A 557 13.48 -14.03 -23.08
N THR A 558 13.08 -13.40 -24.18
CA THR A 558 13.97 -13.00 -25.28
C THR A 558 14.48 -11.60 -24.98
N TYR A 559 15.80 -11.41 -25.00
CA TYR A 559 16.42 -10.09 -24.97
C TYR A 559 17.06 -9.82 -26.35
N ASN A 560 16.92 -8.58 -26.83
CA ASN A 560 17.70 -8.06 -27.96
C ASN A 560 19.05 -7.54 -27.47
#